data_AF-A0A966WXR3-F1
#
_entry.id   AF-A0A966WXR3-F1
#
_cell.length_a   1.000
_cell.length_b   1.000
_cell.length_c   1.000
_cell.angle_alpha   90.00
_cell.angle_beta   90.00
_cell.angle_gamma   90.00
#
_symmetry.space_group_name_H-M   'P 1'
#
loop_
_entity.id
_entity.type
_entity.pdbx_description
1 polymer ?
#
loop_
_entity_poly.entity_id
_entity_poly.type
_entity_poly.pdbx_seq_one_letter_code
_entity_poly.pdbx_strand_id
1 'polypeptide(L)'
;NLGGTIAPTGGYVAGRADLVEMACCRLTAPGIGSEGGTGFDLHRLLFQGLFLAPQMVAEALISAELVAQVFGDQGFAVHPGPGARRSDVIQAVRLGAPEPLKAVCRAFQAASPVGSYLDPVPAPMPGYASDLVMAGGTFIDGSTSEFSADAPLREPYVLYAQGGTHHGHAELALERALVALAETGAIQSN
;
A
#
# COMPACT_ATOMS: atom_id res chain seq x y z
N ASN A 1 -2.42 8.86 6.73
CA ASN A 1 -1.03 8.35 6.65
C ASN A 1 -0.11 9.45 7.15
N LEU A 2 0.68 9.24 8.22
CA LEU A 2 1.44 10.31 8.88
C LEU A 2 2.96 10.07 8.91
N GLY A 3 3.42 8.87 8.53
CA GLY A 3 4.82 8.50 8.65
C GLY A 3 5.73 9.08 7.55
N GLY A 4 5.16 9.69 6.51
CA GLY A 4 5.91 10.25 5.38
C GLY A 4 6.90 9.27 4.75
N THR A 5 6.59 7.97 4.80
CA THR A 5 7.43 6.83 4.37
C THR A 5 8.84 6.76 4.97
N ILE A 6 9.10 7.50 6.04
CA ILE A 6 10.40 7.51 6.72
C ILE A 6 10.31 7.20 8.22
N ALA A 7 9.10 7.29 8.79
CA ALA A 7 8.86 6.76 10.12
C ALA A 7 9.04 5.23 10.08
N PRO A 8 9.98 4.67 10.85
CA PRO A 8 10.34 3.25 10.72
C PRO A 8 9.31 2.31 11.36
N THR A 9 8.53 2.81 12.32
CA THR A 9 7.48 2.07 13.01
C THR A 9 6.60 3.05 13.82
N GLY A 10 5.57 2.52 14.47
CA GLY A 10 4.76 3.23 15.45
C GLY A 10 3.28 3.37 15.05
N GLY A 11 2.54 4.07 15.90
CA GLY A 11 1.14 4.40 15.71
C GLY A 11 0.82 5.73 16.38
N TYR A 12 -0.36 6.27 16.12
CA TYR A 12 -0.81 7.52 16.73
C TYR A 12 -2.24 7.39 17.24
N VAL A 13 -2.54 8.15 18.29
CA VAL A 13 -3.90 8.37 18.80
C VAL A 13 -4.04 9.88 18.99
N ALA A 14 -5.13 10.45 18.48
CA ALA A 14 -5.45 11.86 18.62
C ALA A 14 -6.93 12.01 18.98
N GLY A 15 -7.25 12.91 19.90
CA GLY A 15 -8.61 13.10 20.38
C GLY A 15 -8.68 13.90 21.67
N ARG A 16 -9.76 13.69 22.43
CA ARG A 16 -9.92 14.33 23.75
C ARG A 16 -8.83 13.84 24.72
N ALA A 17 -8.30 14.76 25.52
CA ALA A 17 -7.20 14.49 26.44
C ALA A 17 -7.48 13.31 27.39
N ASP A 18 -8.69 13.23 27.96
CA ASP A 18 -9.10 12.15 28.86
C ASP A 18 -9.09 10.77 28.17
N LEU A 19 -9.51 10.71 26.92
CA LEU A 19 -9.54 9.46 26.14
C LEU A 19 -8.15 9.04 25.64
N VAL A 20 -7.32 10.02 25.26
CA VAL A 20 -5.91 9.77 24.88
C VAL A 20 -5.16 9.21 26.07
N GLU A 21 -5.34 9.78 27.26
CA GLU A 21 -4.69 9.28 28.48
C GLU A 21 -5.11 7.84 28.82
N MET A 22 -6.41 7.51 28.65
CA MET A 22 -6.87 6.12 28.81
C MET A 22 -6.20 5.15 27.82
N ALA A 23 -5.98 5.58 26.57
CA ALA A 23 -5.27 4.78 25.58
C ALA A 23 -3.78 4.62 25.95
N CYS A 24 -3.14 5.68 26.45
CA CYS A 24 -1.76 5.63 26.96
C CYS A 24 -1.64 4.67 28.15
N CYS A 25 -2.52 4.76 29.15
CA CYS A 25 -2.56 3.84 30.28
C CYS A 25 -2.75 2.37 29.86
N ARG A 26 -3.49 2.12 28.77
CA ARG A 26 -3.64 0.77 28.21
C ARG A 26 -2.39 0.28 27.50
N LEU A 27 -1.68 1.17 26.80
CA LEU A 27 -0.42 0.87 26.12
C LEU A 27 0.73 0.65 27.11
N THR A 28 0.74 1.41 28.22
CA THR A 28 1.74 1.34 29.28
C THR A 28 1.19 0.61 30.51
N ALA A 29 0.84 1.34 31.57
CA ALA A 29 0.13 0.84 32.75
C ALA A 29 -0.62 1.98 33.46
N PRO A 30 -1.68 1.69 34.23
CA PRO A 30 -2.34 2.68 35.08
C PRO A 30 -1.35 3.36 36.04
N GLY A 31 -1.42 4.69 36.11
CA GLY A 31 -0.52 5.52 36.94
C GLY A 31 0.80 5.90 36.27
N ILE A 32 1.23 5.20 35.22
CA ILE A 32 2.35 5.61 34.36
C ILE A 32 1.84 6.46 33.21
N GLY A 33 0.83 5.98 32.49
CA GLY A 33 0.16 6.76 31.44
C GLY A 33 1.12 7.25 30.36
N SER A 34 0.97 8.52 29.98
CA SER A 34 1.83 9.20 28.99
C SER A 34 3.22 9.61 29.49
N GLU A 35 3.50 9.51 30.80
CA GLU A 35 4.78 9.94 31.38
C GLU A 35 5.89 8.89 31.20
N GLY A 36 5.53 7.65 30.86
CA GLY A 36 6.45 6.55 30.63
C GLY A 36 6.73 6.29 29.15
N GLY A 37 8.01 6.05 28.82
CA GLY A 37 8.44 5.64 27.49
C GLY A 37 9.76 6.30 27.08
N THR A 38 10.53 5.63 26.23
CA THR A 38 11.70 6.21 25.58
C THR A 38 11.42 6.42 24.10
N GLY A 39 11.92 7.52 23.52
CA GLY A 39 11.70 7.85 22.11
C GLY A 39 12.58 7.07 21.12
N PHE A 40 13.45 6.18 21.60
CA PHE A 40 14.39 5.37 20.80
C PHE A 40 15.23 6.17 19.78
N ASP A 41 15.48 7.45 20.06
CA ASP A 41 16.15 8.39 19.17
C ASP A 41 15.45 8.57 17.79
N LEU A 42 14.15 8.27 17.72
CA LEU A 42 13.36 8.33 16.49
C LEU A 42 12.64 9.66 16.28
N HIS A 43 12.66 10.58 17.25
CA HIS A 43 11.92 11.84 17.19
C HIS A 43 12.15 12.61 15.88
N ARG A 44 13.41 12.71 15.43
CA ARG A 44 13.73 13.40 14.18
C ARG A 44 13.00 12.79 12.97
N LEU A 45 12.99 11.46 12.85
CA LEU A 45 12.31 10.75 11.74
C LEU A 45 10.78 10.88 11.85
N LEU A 46 10.23 10.82 13.06
CA LEU A 46 8.79 10.99 13.27
C LEU A 46 8.32 12.39 12.87
N PHE A 47 9.02 13.44 13.31
CA PHE A 47 8.67 14.82 12.97
C PHE A 47 8.91 15.14 11.49
N GLN A 48 10.03 14.68 10.92
CA GLN A 48 10.30 14.83 9.49
C GLN A 48 9.25 14.09 8.65
N GLY A 49 8.86 12.88 9.07
CA GLY A 49 7.85 12.08 8.40
C GLY A 49 6.49 12.77 8.42
N LEU A 50 6.10 13.33 9.56
CA LEU A 50 4.86 14.10 9.68
C LEU A 50 4.87 15.34 8.78
N PHE A 51 6.00 16.04 8.69
CA PHE A 51 6.16 17.20 7.81
C PHE A 51 6.03 16.82 6.32
N LEU A 52 6.60 15.69 5.90
CA LEU A 52 6.54 15.20 4.52
C LEU A 52 5.22 14.49 4.17
N ALA A 53 4.45 14.07 5.18
CA ALA A 53 3.27 13.23 4.99
C ALA A 53 2.24 13.79 3.98
N PRO A 54 1.91 15.10 3.97
CA PRO A 54 0.95 15.63 2.99
C PRO A 54 1.41 15.45 1.54
N GLN A 55 2.70 15.63 1.26
CA GLN A 55 3.27 15.42 -0.07
C GLN A 55 3.22 13.94 -0.46
N MET A 56 3.65 13.05 0.44
CA MET A 56 3.64 11.60 0.17
C MET A 56 2.22 11.05 -0.02
N VAL A 57 1.24 11.59 0.71
CA VAL A 57 -0.18 11.24 0.50
C VAL A 57 -0.67 11.72 -0.87
N ALA A 58 -0.26 12.92 -1.31
CA ALA A 58 -0.63 13.41 -2.64
C ALA A 58 -0.05 12.51 -3.75
N GLU A 59 1.21 12.10 -3.66
CA GLU A 59 1.85 11.17 -4.59
C GLU A 59 1.17 9.80 -4.63
N ALA A 60 0.78 9.27 -3.46
CA ALA A 60 0.02 8.01 -3.38
C ALA A 60 -1.38 8.14 -4.02
N LEU A 61 -2.06 9.28 -3.86
CA LEU A 61 -3.35 9.54 -4.50
C LEU A 61 -3.23 9.65 -6.03
N ILE A 62 -2.18 10.30 -6.53
CA ILE A 62 -1.88 10.35 -7.97
C ILE A 62 -1.59 8.93 -8.49
N SER A 63 -0.82 8.14 -7.74
CA SER A 63 -0.53 6.75 -8.09
C SER A 63 -1.80 5.89 -8.15
N ALA A 64 -2.70 6.05 -7.18
CA ALA A 64 -4.00 5.38 -7.17
C ALA A 64 -4.88 5.78 -8.37
N GLU A 65 -4.80 7.05 -8.79
CA GLU A 65 -5.50 7.54 -9.98
C GLU A 65 -4.92 6.96 -11.27
N LEU A 66 -3.60 6.87 -11.39
CA LEU A 66 -2.94 6.22 -12.51
C LEU A 66 -3.33 4.74 -12.62
N VAL A 67 -3.33 4.01 -11.50
CA VAL A 67 -3.79 2.61 -11.46
C VAL A 67 -5.26 2.52 -11.92
N ALA A 68 -6.14 3.39 -11.42
CA ALA A 68 -7.54 3.40 -11.81
C ALA A 68 -7.72 3.63 -13.32
N GLN A 69 -7.03 4.63 -13.87
CA GLN A 69 -7.14 5.01 -15.26
C GLN A 69 -6.55 3.93 -16.18
N VAL A 70 -5.32 3.49 -15.93
CA VAL A 70 -4.62 2.52 -16.77
C VAL A 70 -5.37 1.18 -16.83
N PHE A 71 -5.77 0.63 -15.70
CA PHE A 71 -6.52 -0.63 -15.70
C PHE A 71 -7.94 -0.46 -16.24
N GLY A 72 -8.57 0.70 -16.00
CA GLY A 72 -9.89 1.03 -16.56
C GLY A 72 -9.87 1.08 -18.09
N ASP A 73 -8.84 1.68 -18.68
CA ASP A 73 -8.66 1.77 -20.13
C ASP A 73 -8.45 0.40 -20.79
N GLN A 74 -7.89 -0.56 -20.05
CA GLN A 74 -7.79 -1.96 -20.47
C GLN A 74 -9.08 -2.78 -20.26
N GLY A 75 -10.15 -2.15 -19.77
CA GLY A 75 -11.47 -2.78 -19.60
C GLY A 75 -11.67 -3.50 -18.27
N PHE A 76 -10.75 -3.40 -17.31
CA PHE A 76 -10.95 -3.97 -15.98
C PHE A 76 -11.90 -3.11 -15.14
N ALA A 77 -12.67 -3.75 -14.26
CA ALA A 77 -13.52 -3.02 -13.32
C ALA A 77 -12.64 -2.47 -12.18
N VAL A 78 -12.68 -1.14 -11.98
CA VAL A 78 -11.88 -0.44 -10.96
C VAL A 78 -12.76 0.25 -9.93
N HIS A 79 -12.27 0.37 -8.70
CA HIS A 79 -12.96 1.10 -7.63
C HIS A 79 -11.97 1.72 -6.63
N PRO A 80 -12.06 3.02 -6.33
CA PRO A 80 -12.87 4.03 -7.01
C PRO A 80 -12.54 4.17 -8.50
N GLY A 81 -13.45 4.74 -9.28
CA GLY A 81 -13.19 5.06 -10.69
C GLY A 81 -12.35 6.32 -10.85
N PRO A 82 -11.77 6.57 -12.04
CA PRO A 82 -11.03 7.80 -12.32
C PRO A 82 -11.88 9.06 -12.04
N GLY A 83 -11.26 10.07 -11.44
CA GLY A 83 -11.89 11.33 -11.04
C GLY A 83 -12.83 11.23 -9.83
N ALA A 84 -13.02 10.04 -9.25
CA ALA A 84 -13.86 9.87 -8.08
C ALA A 84 -13.25 10.53 -6.84
N ARG A 85 -14.10 11.02 -5.94
CA ARG A 85 -13.66 11.54 -4.65
C ARG A 85 -13.05 10.41 -3.81
N ARG A 86 -11.86 10.63 -3.26
CA ARG A 86 -11.14 9.68 -2.42
C ARG A 86 -11.10 10.12 -0.96
N SER A 87 -11.19 9.15 -0.06
CA SER A 87 -10.99 9.31 1.39
C SER A 87 -9.79 8.53 1.93
N ASP A 88 -9.22 7.66 1.11
CA ASP A 88 -8.02 6.88 1.37
C ASP A 88 -7.17 6.76 0.09
N VAL A 89 -6.07 6.03 0.17
CA VAL A 89 -5.09 5.82 -0.91
C VAL A 89 -5.25 4.47 -1.62
N ILE A 90 -6.32 3.72 -1.33
CA ILE A 90 -6.50 2.36 -1.83
C ILE A 90 -7.14 2.42 -3.21
N GLN A 91 -6.60 1.66 -4.16
CA GLN A 91 -7.18 1.43 -5.47
C GLN A 91 -7.45 -0.06 -5.67
N ALA A 92 -8.71 -0.42 -5.90
CA ALA A 92 -9.10 -1.78 -6.23
C ALA A 92 -9.21 -1.98 -7.75
N VAL A 93 -8.73 -3.13 -8.23
CA VAL A 93 -8.84 -3.58 -9.62
C VAL A 93 -9.32 -5.04 -9.64
N ARG A 94 -10.45 -5.30 -10.30
CA ARG A 94 -10.97 -6.66 -10.47
C ARG A 94 -10.34 -7.31 -11.70
N LEU A 95 -9.42 -8.25 -11.48
CA LEU A 95 -8.72 -8.94 -12.56
C LEU A 95 -9.43 -10.22 -13.02
N GLY A 96 -10.40 -10.72 -12.25
CA GLY A 96 -11.33 -11.78 -12.66
C GLY A 96 -10.74 -13.20 -12.70
N ALA A 97 -9.42 -13.35 -12.68
CA ALA A 97 -8.74 -14.64 -12.69
C ALA A 97 -7.44 -14.61 -11.85
N PRO A 98 -6.97 -15.78 -11.36
CA PRO A 98 -5.77 -15.84 -10.54
C PRO A 98 -4.47 -15.55 -11.31
N GLU A 99 -4.39 -15.91 -12.60
CA GLU A 99 -3.16 -15.75 -13.38
C GLU A 99 -2.82 -14.29 -13.70
N PRO A 100 -3.77 -13.45 -14.19
CA PRO A 100 -3.55 -12.01 -14.34
C PRO A 100 -3.17 -11.35 -13.01
N LEU A 101 -3.80 -11.78 -11.90
CA LEU A 101 -3.49 -11.26 -10.57
C LEU A 101 -2.06 -11.53 -10.16
N LYS A 102 -1.59 -12.78 -10.27
CA LYS A 102 -0.20 -13.14 -9.98
C LYS A 102 0.77 -12.40 -10.90
N ALA A 103 0.44 -12.26 -12.19
CA ALA A 103 1.28 -11.54 -13.15
C ALA A 103 1.48 -10.08 -12.76
N VAL A 104 0.40 -9.37 -12.38
CA VAL A 104 0.48 -7.97 -11.92
C VAL A 104 1.29 -7.86 -10.62
N CYS A 105 1.05 -8.73 -9.63
CA CYS A 105 1.83 -8.70 -8.39
C CYS A 105 3.32 -8.95 -8.64
N ARG A 106 3.69 -9.91 -9.50
CA ARG A 106 5.10 -10.12 -9.87
C ARG A 106 5.70 -8.91 -10.58
N ALA A 107 4.96 -8.29 -11.50
CA ALA A 107 5.41 -7.09 -12.20
C ALA A 107 5.66 -5.91 -11.24
N PHE A 108 4.76 -5.68 -10.28
CA PHE A 108 4.91 -4.65 -9.26
C PHE A 108 6.08 -4.93 -8.32
N GLN A 109 6.24 -6.19 -7.87
CA GLN A 109 7.41 -6.57 -7.05
C GLN A 109 8.71 -6.35 -7.82
N ALA A 110 8.78 -6.75 -9.08
CA ALA A 110 9.97 -6.59 -9.93
C ALA A 110 10.29 -5.11 -10.24
N ALA A 111 9.34 -4.20 -10.08
CA ALA A 111 9.53 -2.76 -10.22
C ALA A 111 9.96 -2.08 -8.90
N SER A 112 9.87 -2.79 -7.77
CA SER A 112 10.13 -2.22 -6.45
C SER A 112 11.62 -1.94 -6.19
N PRO A 113 11.97 -0.94 -5.37
CA PRO A 113 13.36 -0.61 -5.07
C PRO A 113 14.07 -1.67 -4.20
N VAL A 114 13.33 -2.39 -3.35
CA VAL A 114 13.86 -3.44 -2.47
C VAL A 114 13.29 -4.79 -2.86
N GLY A 115 14.11 -5.84 -2.90
CA GLY A 115 13.64 -7.19 -3.15
C GLY A 115 13.02 -7.43 -4.54
N SER A 116 13.35 -6.63 -5.56
CA SER A 116 12.80 -6.79 -6.92
C SER A 116 13.20 -8.08 -7.63
N TYR A 117 14.22 -8.78 -7.13
CA TYR A 117 14.62 -10.10 -7.63
C TYR A 117 13.80 -11.25 -7.04
N LEU A 118 12.87 -10.96 -6.12
CA LEU A 118 12.04 -11.96 -5.47
C LEU A 118 10.71 -12.12 -6.20
N ASP A 119 10.28 -13.37 -6.38
CA ASP A 119 8.96 -13.70 -6.92
C ASP A 119 7.94 -13.82 -5.80
N PRO A 120 6.87 -12.99 -5.79
CA PRO A 120 5.80 -13.14 -4.82
C PRO A 120 5.00 -14.41 -5.11
N VAL A 121 4.80 -15.21 -4.07
CA VAL A 121 4.01 -16.45 -4.10
C VAL A 121 2.82 -16.33 -3.13
N PRO A 122 1.67 -16.94 -3.44
CA PRO A 122 0.57 -17.00 -2.50
C PRO A 122 0.99 -17.64 -1.18
N ALA A 123 0.62 -17.00 -0.06
CA ALA A 123 0.93 -17.50 1.27
C ALA A 123 -0.24 -17.25 2.24
N PRO A 124 -0.41 -18.10 3.27
CA PRO A 124 -1.38 -17.85 4.32
C PRO A 124 -0.97 -16.64 5.16
N MET A 125 -1.91 -15.74 5.44
CA MET A 125 -1.68 -14.58 6.31
C MET A 125 -2.59 -14.65 7.55
N PRO A 126 -2.06 -14.48 8.78
CA PRO A 126 -2.88 -14.48 9.99
C PRO A 126 -4.04 -13.49 9.91
N GLY A 127 -5.25 -13.96 10.20
CA GLY A 127 -6.48 -13.16 10.12
C GLY A 127 -7.19 -13.19 8.76
N TYR A 128 -6.59 -13.77 7.72
CA TYR A 128 -7.22 -13.93 6.41
C TYR A 128 -7.64 -15.38 6.17
N ALA A 129 -8.81 -15.56 5.54
CA ALA A 129 -9.39 -16.87 5.24
C ALA A 129 -8.87 -17.50 3.94
N SER A 130 -8.09 -16.75 3.16
CA SER A 130 -7.54 -17.18 1.87
C SER A 130 -6.09 -16.76 1.79
N ASP A 131 -5.29 -17.52 1.03
CA ASP A 131 -3.92 -17.13 0.73
C ASP A 131 -3.91 -15.76 0.04
N LEU A 132 -2.91 -14.96 0.39
CA LEU A 132 -2.67 -13.66 -0.22
C LEU A 132 -1.42 -13.72 -1.10
N VAL A 133 -1.45 -13.01 -2.21
CA VAL A 133 -0.24 -12.63 -2.93
C VAL A 133 0.03 -11.15 -2.64
N MET A 134 1.29 -10.80 -2.41
CA MET A 134 1.69 -9.44 -2.03
C MET A 134 2.94 -9.03 -2.81
N ALA A 135 2.91 -7.83 -3.36
CA ALA A 135 4.05 -7.08 -3.86
C ALA A 135 4.30 -5.92 -2.88
N GLY A 136 5.48 -5.90 -2.25
CA GLY A 136 5.79 -5.00 -1.15
C GLY A 136 7.28 -4.83 -0.95
N GLY A 137 8.01 -4.53 -2.03
CA GLY A 137 9.44 -4.28 -2.00
C GLY A 137 9.81 -2.91 -1.42
N THR A 138 9.53 -2.72 -0.14
CA THR A 138 9.56 -1.43 0.56
C THR A 138 10.84 -1.25 1.40
N PHE A 139 11.24 0.00 1.66
CA PHE A 139 12.37 0.29 2.55
C PHE A 139 12.02 0.04 4.02
N ILE A 140 10.79 0.37 4.41
CA ILE A 140 10.26 0.01 5.74
C ILE A 140 9.39 -1.24 5.57
N ASP A 141 9.73 -2.30 6.30
CA ASP A 141 9.01 -3.58 6.22
C ASP A 141 7.52 -3.40 6.48
N GLY A 142 6.69 -3.86 5.53
CA GLY A 142 5.23 -3.80 5.62
C GLY A 142 4.63 -2.39 5.43
N SER A 143 5.41 -1.43 4.94
CA SER A 143 4.94 -0.08 4.65
C SER A 143 3.94 -0.05 3.50
N THR A 144 2.67 0.22 3.81
CA THR A 144 1.62 0.44 2.79
C THR A 144 1.53 1.89 2.30
N SER A 145 2.40 2.76 2.81
CA SER A 145 2.56 4.13 2.28
C SER A 145 3.56 4.19 1.12
N GLU A 146 4.46 3.22 1.04
CA GLU A 146 5.26 2.95 -0.16
C GLU A 146 4.43 2.13 -1.16
N PHE A 147 4.78 2.22 -2.45
CA PHE A 147 3.99 1.57 -3.51
C PHE A 147 4.00 0.05 -3.33
N SER A 148 2.82 -0.51 -3.13
CA SER A 148 2.61 -1.91 -2.83
C SER A 148 1.25 -2.36 -3.35
N ALA A 149 1.08 -3.67 -3.49
CA ALA A 149 -0.22 -4.24 -3.77
C ALA A 149 -0.38 -5.62 -3.14
N ASP A 150 -1.59 -5.93 -2.70
CA ASP A 150 -1.92 -7.24 -2.18
C ASP A 150 -3.30 -7.69 -2.66
N ALA A 151 -3.52 -9.00 -2.65
CA ALA A 151 -4.78 -9.57 -3.11
C ALA A 151 -5.04 -10.97 -2.54
N PRO A 152 -6.28 -11.27 -2.13
CA PRO A 152 -6.67 -12.62 -1.82
C PRO A 152 -6.83 -13.46 -3.08
N LEU A 153 -6.34 -14.70 -3.04
CA LEU A 153 -6.48 -15.70 -4.11
C LEU A 153 -7.88 -16.32 -4.10
N ARG A 154 -8.90 -15.47 -4.23
CA ARG A 154 -10.31 -15.86 -4.32
C ARG A 154 -11.06 -14.97 -5.28
N GLU A 155 -12.14 -15.49 -5.86
CA GLU A 155 -13.03 -14.72 -6.72
C GLU A 155 -13.58 -13.47 -5.98
N PRO A 156 -13.61 -12.29 -6.63
CA PRO A 156 -13.33 -12.03 -8.06
C PRO A 156 -11.90 -11.57 -8.36
N TYR A 157 -10.91 -12.01 -7.58
CA TYR A 157 -9.48 -11.73 -7.77
C TYR A 157 -9.19 -10.24 -7.82
N VAL A 158 -9.54 -9.55 -6.73
CA VAL A 158 -9.38 -8.11 -6.60
C VAL A 158 -7.98 -7.80 -6.09
N LEU A 159 -7.23 -7.06 -6.90
CA LEU A 159 -5.98 -6.42 -6.50
C LEU A 159 -6.28 -5.15 -5.72
N TYR A 160 -5.61 -4.94 -4.60
CA TYR A 160 -5.59 -3.68 -3.87
C TYR A 160 -4.20 -3.07 -4.00
N ALA A 161 -4.05 -2.06 -4.85
CA ALA A 161 -2.83 -1.27 -4.98
C ALA A 161 -2.94 -0.02 -4.10
N GLN A 162 -1.84 0.37 -3.46
CA GLN A 162 -1.80 1.53 -2.57
C GLN A 162 -0.39 2.08 -2.39
N GLY A 163 -0.33 3.30 -1.85
CA GLY A 163 0.92 3.98 -1.55
C GLY A 163 1.65 4.49 -2.79
N GLY A 164 2.86 4.98 -2.58
CA GLY A 164 3.70 5.59 -3.61
C GLY A 164 4.34 6.88 -3.10
N THR A 165 5.66 6.88 -3.00
CA THR A 165 6.44 8.06 -2.63
C THR A 165 6.61 9.04 -3.79
N HIS A 166 6.44 8.55 -5.01
CA HIS A 166 6.49 9.32 -6.25
C HIS A 166 5.72 8.56 -7.34
N HIS A 167 4.81 9.22 -8.06
CA HIS A 167 3.98 8.63 -9.11
C HIS A 167 4.81 7.96 -10.24
N GLY A 168 5.98 8.50 -10.57
CA GLY A 168 6.89 7.87 -11.55
C GLY A 168 7.31 6.42 -11.22
N HIS A 169 7.32 6.01 -9.94
CA HIS A 169 7.52 4.60 -9.59
C HIS A 169 6.28 3.75 -9.97
N ALA A 170 5.08 4.27 -9.72
CA ALA A 170 3.84 3.61 -10.11
C ALA A 170 3.70 3.49 -11.63
N GLU A 171 4.13 4.51 -12.39
CA GLU A 171 4.16 4.47 -13.87
C GLU A 171 5.02 3.31 -14.39
N LEU A 172 6.26 3.19 -13.90
CA LEU A 172 7.15 2.07 -14.29
C LEU A 172 6.58 0.70 -13.91
N ALA A 173 5.92 0.60 -12.75
CA ALA A 173 5.28 -0.63 -12.32
C ALA A 173 4.07 -0.99 -13.20
N LEU A 174 3.28 0.01 -13.60
CA LEU A 174 2.14 -0.13 -14.49
C LEU A 174 2.55 -0.55 -15.90
N GLU A 175 3.60 0.06 -16.47
CA GLU A 175 4.15 -0.36 -17.76
C GLU A 175 4.51 -1.85 -17.77
N ARG A 176 5.22 -2.30 -16.73
CA ARG A 176 5.58 -3.72 -16.58
C ARG A 176 4.36 -4.61 -16.39
N ALA A 177 3.36 -4.15 -15.64
CA ALA A 177 2.14 -4.91 -15.43
C ALA A 177 1.33 -5.08 -16.72
N LEU A 178 1.28 -4.06 -17.58
CA LEU A 178 0.63 -4.16 -18.89
C LEU A 178 1.33 -5.19 -19.79
N VAL A 179 2.66 -5.17 -19.85
CA VAL A 179 3.43 -6.19 -20.59
C VAL A 179 3.11 -7.59 -20.07
N ALA A 180 3.18 -7.79 -18.76
CA ALA A 180 2.91 -9.09 -18.14
C ALA A 180 1.46 -9.55 -18.39
N LEU A 181 0.47 -8.65 -18.35
CA LEU A 181 -0.92 -8.97 -18.64
C LEU A 181 -1.13 -9.38 -20.10
N ALA A 182 -0.45 -8.72 -21.04
CA ALA A 182 -0.51 -9.09 -22.45
C ALA A 182 0.06 -10.50 -22.69
N GLU A 183 1.14 -10.87 -21.99
CA GLU A 183 1.72 -12.23 -22.03
C GLU A 183 0.75 -13.29 -21.50
N THR A 184 -0.10 -12.95 -20.51
CA THR A 184 -1.17 -13.85 -20.05
C THR A 184 -2.36 -13.95 -21.01
N GLY A 185 -2.44 -13.08 -22.03
CA GLY A 185 -3.61 -12.94 -22.91
C GLY A 185 -4.82 -12.26 -22.26
N ALA A 186 -4.65 -11.67 -21.06
CA ALA A 186 -5.72 -10.97 -20.35
C ALA A 186 -6.09 -9.62 -20.99
N ILE A 187 -5.14 -9.03 -21.73
CA ILE A 187 -5.32 -7.82 -22.52
C ILE A 187 -4.69 -8.01 -23.90
N GLN A 188 -5.11 -7.23 -24.89
CA GLN A 188 -4.45 -7.22 -26.21
C GLN A 188 -3.19 -6.35 -26.17
N SER A 189 -2.12 -6.80 -26.83
CA SER A 189 -0.97 -5.95 -27.14
C SER A 189 -1.39 -4.95 -28.22
N ASN A 190 -1.42 -3.66 -27.89
CA ASN A 190 -1.52 -2.59 -28.88
C ASN A 190 -0.16 -2.36 -29.57
#